data_AF-A0A539DYU8-F1
#
_entry.id   AF-A0A539DYU8-F1
#
_cell.length_a   1.000
_cell.length_b   1.000
_cell.length_c   1.000
_cell.angle_alpha   90.00
_cell.angle_beta   90.00
_cell.angle_gamma   90.00
#
_symmetry.space_group_name_H-M   'P 1'
#
loop_
_entity.id
_entity.type
_entity.pdbx_description
1 polymer ?
#
loop_
_entity_poly.entity_id
_entity_poly.type
_entity_poly.pdbx_seq_one_letter_code
_entity_poly.pdbx_strand_id
1 'polypeptide(L)'
;MMERDLKSILARNPDHVESLNALGYTLADRTDRLQEAGELISRALELRPGDYFILDSMGWLQYRLGHLDEAVKYLRRALESKMDIEIAAHLGEVLWVKGDKQGAQEVWQKALDVGPATKKKIITKVMERLQR
;
A
#
# COMPACT_ATOMS: atom_id res chain seq x y z
N MET A 1 -20.54 2.20 3.51
CA MET A 1 -20.85 0.92 4.20
C MET A 1 -19.59 0.35 4.84
N MET A 2 -18.52 0.08 4.08
CA MET A 2 -17.28 -0.52 4.59
C MET A 2 -16.64 0.15 5.83
N GLU A 3 -16.51 1.48 5.89
CA GLU A 3 -15.92 2.16 7.07
C GLU A 3 -16.72 1.92 8.36
N ARG A 4 -18.05 2.01 8.30
CA ARG A 4 -18.93 1.83 9.46
C ARG A 4 -18.80 0.42 10.03
N ASP A 5 -18.71 -0.58 9.15
CA ASP A 5 -18.60 -1.98 9.54
C ASP A 5 -17.25 -2.25 10.21
N LEU A 6 -16.15 -1.72 9.65
CA LEU A 6 -14.81 -1.82 10.25
C LEU A 6 -14.75 -1.14 11.62
N LYS A 7 -15.34 0.06 11.77
CA LYS A 7 -15.43 0.75 13.07
C LYS A 7 -16.24 -0.06 14.09
N SER A 8 -17.31 -0.72 13.67
CA SER A 8 -18.10 -1.60 14.56
C SER A 8 -17.29 -2.80 15.06
N ILE A 9 -16.46 -3.40 14.19
CA ILE A 9 -15.53 -4.48 14.58
C ILE A 9 -14.53 -3.96 15.60
N LEU A 10 -13.88 -2.83 15.32
CA LEU A 10 -12.86 -2.24 16.20
C LEU A 10 -13.42 -1.79 17.55
N ALA A 11 -14.69 -1.37 17.62
CA ALA A 11 -15.34 -1.08 18.89
C ALA A 11 -15.50 -2.31 19.79
N ARG A 12 -15.59 -3.52 19.21
CA ARG A 12 -15.71 -4.79 19.94
C ARG A 12 -14.36 -5.47 20.14
N ASN A 13 -13.44 -5.30 19.20
CA ASN A 13 -12.09 -5.84 19.22
C ASN A 13 -11.11 -4.79 18.67
N PRO A 14 -10.57 -3.91 19.54
CA PRO A 14 -9.68 -2.82 19.13
C PRO A 14 -8.39 -3.29 18.45
N ASP A 15 -7.94 -4.51 18.73
CA ASP A 15 -6.71 -5.10 18.19
C ASP A 15 -6.98 -6.06 17.02
N HIS A 16 -8.17 -5.98 16.39
CA HIS A 16 -8.46 -6.74 15.17
C HIS A 16 -7.64 -6.22 13.99
N VAL A 17 -6.46 -6.80 13.80
CA VAL A 17 -5.40 -6.30 12.91
C VAL A 17 -5.86 -6.12 11.46
N GLU A 18 -6.66 -7.04 10.91
CA GLU A 18 -7.20 -6.93 9.56
C GLU A 18 -8.08 -5.69 9.41
N SER A 19 -8.86 -5.35 10.43
CA SER A 19 -9.75 -4.18 10.40
C SER A 19 -8.99 -2.89 10.63
N LEU A 20 -7.98 -2.89 11.51
CA LEU A 20 -7.05 -1.78 11.67
C LEU A 20 -6.38 -1.46 10.33
N ASN A 21 -5.80 -2.46 9.67
CA ASN A 21 -5.13 -2.28 8.39
C ASN A 21 -6.10 -1.86 7.28
N ALA A 22 -7.24 -2.56 7.13
CA ALA A 22 -8.19 -2.24 6.07
C ALA A 22 -8.81 -0.84 6.21
N LEU A 23 -9.13 -0.42 7.44
CA LEU A 23 -9.65 0.93 7.67
C LEU A 23 -8.56 1.97 7.44
N GLY A 24 -7.37 1.76 8.02
CA GLY A 24 -6.25 2.67 7.86
C GLY A 24 -5.86 2.87 6.40
N TYR A 25 -5.72 1.78 5.63
CA TYR A 25 -5.48 1.84 4.19
C TYR A 25 -6.59 2.58 3.44
N THR A 26 -7.87 2.30 3.75
CA THR A 26 -8.99 2.99 3.09
C THR A 26 -8.97 4.49 3.34
N LEU A 27 -8.66 4.92 4.57
CA LEU A 27 -8.53 6.33 4.92
C LEU A 27 -7.35 6.97 4.19
N ALA A 28 -6.20 6.29 4.17
CA ALA A 28 -5.01 6.74 3.45
C ALA A 28 -5.25 6.86 1.94
N ASP A 29 -5.98 5.93 1.34
CA ASP A 29 -6.19 5.87 -0.12
C ASP A 29 -7.28 6.83 -0.60
N ARG A 30 -8.39 6.96 0.15
CA ARG A 30 -9.61 7.61 -0.36
C ARG A 30 -9.97 8.92 0.31
N THR A 31 -9.21 9.36 1.30
CA THR A 31 -9.50 10.57 2.08
C THR A 31 -8.22 11.33 2.40
N ASP A 32 -8.37 12.45 3.12
CA ASP A 32 -7.25 13.23 3.69
C ASP A 32 -7.07 12.98 5.20
N ARG A 33 -7.72 11.95 5.77
CA ARG A 33 -7.60 11.56 7.19
C ARG A 33 -6.31 10.77 7.45
N LEU A 34 -5.18 11.30 7.00
CA LEU A 34 -3.88 10.61 7.01
C LEU A 34 -3.35 10.38 8.43
N GLN A 35 -3.67 11.27 9.38
CA GLN A 35 -3.29 11.08 10.78
C GLN A 35 -3.98 9.85 11.38
N GLU A 36 -5.30 9.74 11.23
CA GLU A 36 -6.07 8.58 11.71
C GLU A 36 -5.65 7.29 11.00
N ALA A 37 -5.40 7.37 9.68
CA ALA A 37 -4.83 6.25 8.94
C ALA A 37 -3.50 5.78 9.56
N GLY A 38 -2.62 6.73 9.92
CA GLY A 38 -1.35 6.45 10.58
C GLY A 38 -1.50 5.76 11.92
N GLU A 39 -2.42 6.20 12.77
CA GLU A 39 -2.68 5.57 14.07
C GLU A 39 -3.12 4.12 13.91
N LEU A 40 -4.06 3.86 12.99
CA LEU A 40 -4.59 2.52 12.72
C LEU A 40 -3.54 1.58 12.12
N ILE A 41 -2.82 2.03 11.09
CA ILE A 41 -1.80 1.21 10.41
C ILE A 41 -0.61 0.98 11.35
N SER A 42 -0.20 1.97 12.15
CA SER A 42 0.87 1.80 13.13
C SER A 42 0.50 0.76 14.17
N ARG A 43 -0.73 0.79 14.70
CA ARG A 43 -1.21 -0.24 15.63
C ARG A 43 -1.24 -1.62 14.98
N ALA A 44 -1.70 -1.72 13.73
CA ALA A 44 -1.67 -2.98 12.98
C ALA A 44 -0.24 -3.51 12.83
N LEU A 45 0.73 -2.62 12.55
CA LEU A 45 2.13 -2.96 12.36
C LEU A 45 2.82 -3.37 13.67
N GLU A 46 2.48 -2.75 14.81
CA GLU A 46 2.96 -3.18 16.13
C GLU A 46 2.52 -4.62 16.44
N LEU A 47 1.27 -4.95 16.10
CA LEU A 47 0.69 -6.28 16.34
C LEU A 47 1.26 -7.32 15.37
N ARG A 48 1.59 -6.93 14.13
CA ARG A 48 2.18 -7.81 13.10
C ARG A 48 3.25 -7.10 12.25
N PRO A 49 4.49 -6.95 12.75
CA PRO A 49 5.52 -6.13 12.12
C PRO A 49 6.09 -6.66 10.79
N GLY A 50 5.85 -7.94 10.48
CA GLY A 50 6.29 -8.60 9.26
C GLY A 50 5.18 -8.85 8.24
N ASP A 51 3.95 -8.42 8.50
CA ASP A 51 2.85 -8.65 7.56
C ASP A 51 2.99 -7.75 6.34
N TYR A 52 3.16 -8.35 5.17
CA TYR A 52 3.44 -7.64 3.93
C TYR A 52 2.29 -6.73 3.48
N PHE A 53 1.03 -7.03 3.84
CA PHE A 53 -0.10 -6.13 3.53
C PHE A 53 -0.12 -4.89 4.43
N ILE A 54 0.36 -5.01 5.66
CA ILE A 54 0.47 -3.88 6.58
C ILE A 54 1.66 -3.00 6.19
N LEU A 55 2.78 -3.62 5.81
CA LEU A 55 3.93 -2.90 5.26
C LEU A 55 3.56 -2.14 3.98
N ASP A 56 2.77 -2.74 3.08
CA ASP A 56 2.24 -2.07 1.89
C ASP A 56 1.38 -0.85 2.26
N SER A 57 0.44 -1.03 3.19
CA SER A 57 -0.44 0.05 3.65
C SER A 57 0.34 1.20 4.31
N MET A 58 1.36 0.89 5.10
CA MET A 58 2.26 1.89 5.68
C MET A 58 3.06 2.62 4.60
N GLY A 59 3.57 1.89 3.60
CA GLY A 59 4.26 2.48 2.46
C GLY A 59 3.38 3.44 1.65
N TRP A 60 2.13 3.05 1.39
CA TRP A 60 1.14 3.90 0.73
C TRP A 60 0.80 5.16 1.54
N LEU A 61 0.65 5.03 2.86
CA LEU A 61 0.47 6.18 3.74
C LEU A 61 1.65 7.16 3.68
N GLN A 62 2.89 6.67 3.71
CA GLN A 62 4.08 7.53 3.62
C GLN A 62 4.13 8.26 2.28
N TYR A 63 3.73 7.60 1.17
CA TYR A 63 3.60 8.25 -0.13
C TYR A 63 2.58 9.38 -0.09
N ARG A 64 1.41 9.14 0.50
CA ARG A 64 0.36 10.14 0.67
C ARG A 64 0.76 11.32 1.56
N LEU A 65 1.68 11.11 2.49
CA LEU A 65 2.30 12.15 3.32
C LEU A 65 3.45 12.89 2.60
N GLY A 66 3.86 12.45 1.41
CA GLY A 66 4.99 13.01 0.66
C GLY A 66 6.37 12.48 1.09
N HIS A 67 6.42 11.53 2.02
CA HIS A 67 7.67 10.90 2.48
C HIS A 67 8.08 9.77 1.53
N LEU A 68 8.54 10.14 0.33
CA LEU A 68 8.80 9.19 -0.75
C LEU A 68 9.90 8.16 -0.41
N ASP A 69 10.92 8.55 0.34
CA ASP A 69 11.99 7.64 0.77
C ASP A 69 11.49 6.54 1.70
N GLU A 70 10.69 6.92 2.69
CA GLU A 70 10.08 6.01 3.66
C GLU A 70 9.08 5.08 2.97
N ALA A 71 8.28 5.62 2.05
CA ALA A 71 7.35 4.83 1.23
C ALA A 71 8.09 3.72 0.48
N VAL A 72 9.20 4.04 -0.20
CA VAL A 72 10.03 3.04 -0.92
C VAL A 72 10.57 1.98 0.04
N LYS A 73 11.06 2.36 1.24
CA LYS A 73 11.59 1.40 2.22
C LYS A 73 10.53 0.37 2.63
N TYR A 74 9.32 0.82 2.96
CA TYR A 74 8.22 -0.08 3.35
C TYR A 74 7.75 -0.96 2.21
N LEU A 75 7.54 -0.38 1.02
CA LEU A 75 7.04 -1.11 -0.15
C LEU A 75 8.05 -2.14 -0.66
N ARG A 76 9.35 -1.84 -0.63
CA ARG A 76 10.40 -2.83 -0.95
C ARG A 76 10.38 -4.00 0.01
N ARG A 77 10.31 -3.75 1.33
CA ARG A 77 10.21 -4.81 2.34
C ARG A 77 8.96 -5.67 2.14
N ALA A 78 7.82 -5.05 1.83
CA ALA A 78 6.58 -5.77 1.54
C ALA A 78 6.75 -6.70 0.31
N LEU A 79 7.30 -6.16 -0.78
CA LEU A 79 7.48 -6.90 -2.04
C LEU A 79 8.55 -8.00 -1.95
N GLU A 80 9.61 -7.78 -1.15
CA GLU A 80 10.63 -8.79 -0.82
C GLU A 80 10.04 -9.96 -0.05
N SER A 81 9.11 -9.68 0.88
CA SER A 81 8.41 -10.75 1.62
C SER A 81 7.49 -11.56 0.71
N LYS A 82 6.77 -10.89 -0.20
CA LYS A 82 5.92 -11.56 -1.19
C LYS A 82 5.76 -10.70 -2.43
N MET A 83 6.13 -11.27 -3.57
CA MET A 83 5.82 -10.66 -4.86
C MET A 83 4.31 -10.61 -5.06
N ASP A 84 3.74 -9.40 -5.05
CA ASP A 84 2.32 -9.14 -5.29
C ASP A 84 2.18 -7.97 -6.29
N ILE A 85 1.22 -8.10 -7.22
CA ILE A 85 1.01 -7.10 -8.29
C ILE A 85 0.56 -5.75 -7.71
N GLU A 86 -0.24 -5.72 -6.65
CA GLU A 86 -0.75 -4.48 -6.06
C GLU A 86 0.40 -3.71 -5.39
N ILE A 87 1.24 -4.40 -4.63
CA ILE A 87 2.42 -3.83 -3.96
C ILE A 87 3.44 -3.35 -4.99
N ALA A 88 3.65 -4.12 -6.07
CA ALA A 88 4.51 -3.69 -7.17
C ALA A 88 3.96 -2.45 -7.89
N ALA A 89 2.63 -2.35 -8.04
CA ALA A 89 1.99 -1.16 -8.60
C ALA A 89 2.27 0.07 -7.72
N HIS A 90 2.07 -0.04 -6.40
CA HIS A 90 2.39 1.03 -5.45
C HIS A 90 3.88 1.39 -5.49
N LEU A 91 4.79 0.41 -5.39
CA LEU A 91 6.23 0.68 -5.40
C LEU A 91 6.66 1.39 -6.68
N GLY A 92 6.22 0.92 -7.84
CA GLY A 92 6.58 1.56 -9.09
C GLY A 92 5.98 2.96 -9.22
N GLU A 93 4.78 3.21 -8.70
CA GLU A 93 4.20 4.56 -8.67
C GLU A 93 5.04 5.51 -7.80
N VAL A 94 5.42 5.08 -6.60
CA VAL A 94 6.25 5.90 -5.70
C VAL A 94 7.61 6.19 -6.34
N LEU A 95 8.25 5.18 -6.95
CA LEU A 95 9.52 5.35 -7.66
C LEU A 95 9.38 6.34 -8.82
N TRP A 96 8.29 6.26 -9.58
CA TRP A 96 8.01 7.17 -10.69
C TRP A 96 7.87 8.62 -10.22
N VAL A 97 7.08 8.86 -9.17
CA VAL A 97 6.87 10.20 -8.59
C VAL A 97 8.17 10.74 -8.00
N LYS A 98 9.01 9.88 -7.42
CA LYS A 98 10.35 10.24 -6.93
C LYS A 98 11.35 10.56 -8.07
N GLY A 99 11.01 10.24 -9.32
CA GLY A 99 11.85 10.46 -10.51
C GLY A 99 12.68 9.25 -10.94
N ASP A 100 12.67 8.15 -10.18
CA ASP A 100 13.28 6.87 -10.56
C ASP A 100 12.36 6.08 -11.49
N LYS A 101 12.18 6.62 -12.70
CA LYS A 101 11.29 6.03 -13.71
C LYS A 101 11.80 4.68 -14.22
N GLN A 102 13.12 4.49 -14.26
CA GLN A 102 13.71 3.22 -14.66
C GLN A 102 13.41 2.14 -13.62
N GLY A 103 13.66 2.41 -12.34
CA GLY A 103 13.33 1.48 -11.26
C GLY A 103 11.84 1.14 -11.20
N ALA A 104 10.96 2.12 -11.47
CA ALA A 104 9.52 1.88 -11.58
C ALA A 104 9.18 0.86 -12.67
N GLN A 105 9.73 1.03 -13.88
CA GLN A 105 9.51 0.12 -15.00
C GLN A 105 10.04 -1.29 -14.72
N GLU A 106 11.21 -1.41 -14.09
CA GLU A 106 11.79 -2.70 -13.72
C GLU A 106 10.90 -3.47 -12.72
N VAL A 107 10.38 -2.77 -11.70
CA VAL A 107 9.46 -3.35 -10.71
C VAL A 107 8.16 -3.82 -11.38
N TRP A 108 7.56 -2.96 -12.21
CA TRP A 108 6.33 -3.29 -12.91
C TRP A 108 6.51 -4.45 -13.87
N GLN A 109 7.58 -4.47 -14.67
CA GLN A 109 7.85 -5.55 -15.61
C GLN A 109 8.02 -6.88 -14.88
N LYS A 110 8.81 -6.91 -13.80
CA LYS A 110 9.00 -8.11 -12.99
C LYS A 110 7.68 -8.65 -12.45
N ALA A 111 6.81 -7.77 -11.95
CA ALA A 111 5.50 -8.17 -11.43
C ALA A 111 4.54 -8.63 -12.53
N LEU A 112 4.61 -8.03 -13.73
CA LEU A 112 3.86 -8.46 -14.90
C LEU A 112 4.33 -9.82 -15.43
N ASP A 113 5.60 -10.17 -15.27
CA ASP A 113 6.12 -11.46 -15.74
C ASP A 113 5.64 -12.63 -14.88
N VAL A 114 5.59 -12.44 -13.56
CA VAL A 114 5.31 -13.54 -12.60
C VAL A 114 3.88 -13.52 -12.04
N GLY A 115 3.19 -12.39 -12.11
CA GLY A 115 1.89 -12.23 -11.48
C GLY A 115 0.72 -12.74 -12.34
N PRO A 116 -0.43 -13.01 -11.71
CA PRO A 116 -1.59 -13.59 -12.39
C PRO A 116 -2.17 -12.64 -13.43
N ALA A 117 -2.50 -13.17 -14.62
CA ALA A 117 -3.03 -12.40 -15.75
C ALA A 117 -4.25 -11.52 -15.38
N THR A 118 -5.11 -12.00 -14.48
CA THR A 118 -6.31 -11.29 -14.01
C THR A 118 -6.02 -9.97 -13.28
N LYS A 119 -4.82 -9.84 -12.68
CA LYS A 119 -4.41 -8.65 -11.92
C LYS A 119 -3.49 -7.72 -12.70
N LYS A 120 -2.87 -8.14 -13.81
CA LYS A 120 -1.92 -7.32 -14.61
C LYS A 120 -2.47 -5.95 -15.02
N LYS A 121 -3.80 -5.84 -15.20
CA LYS A 121 -4.50 -4.58 -15.49
C LYS A 121 -4.31 -3.48 -14.44
N ILE A 122 -3.89 -3.82 -13.22
CA ILE A 122 -3.63 -2.85 -12.14
C ILE A 122 -2.42 -1.99 -12.51
N ILE A 123 -1.31 -2.64 -12.87
CA ILE A 123 -0.07 -1.96 -13.27
C ILE A 123 -0.28 -1.15 -14.55
N THR A 124 -0.94 -1.72 -15.57
CA THR A 124 -1.14 -1.00 -16.84
C THR A 124 -1.95 0.28 -16.65
N LYS A 125 -2.97 0.27 -15.79
CA LYS A 125 -3.75 1.48 -15.45
C LYS A 125 -2.93 2.54 -14.73
N VAL A 126 -2.04 2.12 -13.83
CA VAL A 126 -1.11 3.06 -13.13
C VAL A 126 -0.18 3.71 -14.15
N MET A 127 0.40 2.92 -15.05
CA MET A 127 1.27 3.44 -16.12
C MET A 127 0.54 4.44 -17.02
N GLU A 128 -0.66 4.09 -17.49
CA GLU A 128 -1.49 4.97 -18.32
C GLU A 128 -1.83 6.29 -17.61
N ARG A 129 -2.09 6.26 -16.29
CA ARG A 129 -2.38 7.47 -15.51
C ARG A 129 -1.16 8.38 -15.38
N LEU A 130 0.03 7.81 -15.21
CA LEU A 130 1.28 8.56 -14.96
C LEU A 130 1.94 9.12 -16.24
N GLN A 131 1.47 8.71 -17.41
CA GLN A 131 1.96 9.17 -18.72
C GLN A 131 1.09 10.28 -19.34
N ARG A 132 -0.04 10.62 -18.72
CA ARG A 132 -0.91 11.74 -19.11
C ARG A 132 -0.46 13.03 -18.45
#